data_AF-A0A7K4GV94-F1
#
_entry.id   AF-A0A7K4GV94-F1
#
_cell.length_a   1.000
_cell.length_b   1.000
_cell.length_c   1.000
_cell.angle_alpha   90.00
_cell.angle_beta   90.00
_cell.angle_gamma   90.00
#
_symmetry.space_group_name_H-M   'P 1'
#
loop_
_entity.id
_entity.type
_entity.pdbx_description
1 polymer ?
#
loop_
_entity_poly.entity_id
_entity_poly.type
_entity_poly.pdbx_seq_one_letter_code
_entity_poly.pdbx_strand_id
1 'polypeptide(L)'
;MVKKDKRRPKKVNIKKERQKLIKEKKKLHPDQDFQIDKKSTKKIDIRLEKETKLYWIRAITAVISGLLGRLLFGIPNTKMVFGFWLFIWMLCFWFITPFGVSFFVLRYKYDKEEWNWKNIIKPGIGIFFLLFMIVSIITHTFLAFI
;
A
#
# COMPACT_ATOMS: atom_id res chain seq x y z
N MET A 1 -20.58 76.49 8.89
CA MET A 1 -19.61 75.74 9.73
C MET A 1 -19.74 74.26 9.43
N VAL A 2 -18.77 73.65 8.75
CA VAL A 2 -18.80 72.23 8.34
C VAL A 2 -18.17 71.37 9.44
N LYS A 3 -18.97 70.54 10.12
CA LYS A 3 -18.48 69.53 11.08
C LYS A 3 -17.75 68.42 10.32
N LYS A 4 -16.42 68.41 10.37
CA LYS A 4 -15.58 67.30 9.90
C LYS A 4 -15.75 66.09 10.82
N ASP A 5 -16.48 65.08 10.34
CA ASP A 5 -16.69 63.81 11.04
C ASP A 5 -15.40 62.96 10.93
N LYS A 6 -14.59 62.97 12.00
CA LYS A 6 -13.24 62.39 12.04
C LYS A 6 -13.34 60.89 12.41
N ARG A 7 -13.86 60.06 11.52
CA ARG A 7 -13.87 58.58 11.71
C ARG A 7 -12.47 58.02 11.56
N ARG A 8 -11.77 57.83 12.68
CA ARG A 8 -10.48 57.11 12.72
C ARG A 8 -10.74 55.62 12.43
N PRO A 9 -9.98 54.94 11.54
CA PRO A 9 -10.09 53.51 11.39
C PRO A 9 -9.61 52.82 12.68
N LYS A 10 -10.49 52.04 13.32
CA LYS A 10 -10.10 51.17 14.44
C LYS A 10 -9.00 50.23 13.94
N LYS A 11 -7.83 50.23 14.59
CA LYS A 11 -6.81 49.19 14.37
C LYS A 11 -7.39 47.84 14.80
N VAL A 12 -8.00 47.12 13.86
CA VAL A 12 -8.51 45.78 14.11
C VAL A 12 -7.32 44.84 14.22
N ASN A 13 -7.20 44.17 15.36
CA ASN A 13 -6.14 43.20 15.58
C ASN A 13 -6.54 41.90 14.84
N ILE A 14 -6.09 41.78 13.59
CA ILE A 14 -6.42 40.69 12.65
C ILE A 14 -6.27 39.31 13.30
N LYS A 15 -5.28 39.14 14.19
CA LYS A 15 -5.03 37.88 14.90
C LYS A 15 -6.18 37.51 15.86
N LYS A 16 -6.73 38.49 16.59
CA LYS A 16 -7.87 38.28 17.50
C LYS A 16 -9.16 38.02 16.73
N GLU A 17 -9.35 38.67 15.59
CA GLU A 17 -10.53 38.49 14.76
C GLU A 17 -10.56 37.12 14.06
N ARG A 18 -9.41 36.66 13.54
CA ARG A 18 -9.27 35.28 13.01
C ARG A 18 -9.60 34.22 14.06
N GLN A 19 -9.13 34.39 15.29
CA GLN A 19 -9.43 33.43 16.37
C GLN A 19 -10.92 33.40 16.74
N LYS A 20 -11.61 34.55 16.71
CA LYS A 20 -13.06 34.61 16.89
C LYS A 20 -13.81 33.90 15.76
N LEU A 21 -13.44 34.18 14.51
CA LEU A 21 -14.07 33.55 13.33
C LEU A 21 -13.87 32.02 13.31
N ILE A 22 -12.70 31.52 13.71
CA ILE A 22 -12.46 30.08 13.83
C ILE A 22 -13.31 29.47 14.95
N LYS A 23 -13.41 30.12 16.12
CA LYS A 23 -14.27 29.66 17.21
C LYS A 23 -15.76 29.69 16.85
N GLU A 24 -16.21 30.70 16.11
CA GLU A 24 -17.59 30.80 15.63
C GLU A 24 -17.90 29.72 14.58
N LYS A 25 -17.01 29.51 13.60
CA LYS A 25 -17.14 28.41 12.63
C LYS A 25 -17.19 27.04 13.32
N LYS A 26 -16.37 26.82 14.34
CA LYS A 26 -16.33 25.56 15.10
C LYS A 26 -17.59 25.31 15.94
N LYS A 27 -18.28 26.39 16.37
CA LYS A 27 -19.58 26.32 17.04
C LYS A 27 -20.76 26.11 16.07
N LEU A 28 -20.65 26.64 14.85
CA LEU A 28 -21.68 26.52 13.81
C LEU A 28 -21.70 25.13 13.16
N HIS A 29 -20.55 24.46 13.04
CA HIS A 29 -20.46 23.13 12.43
C HIS A 29 -19.55 22.16 13.20
N PRO A 30 -19.86 21.83 14.47
CA PRO A 30 -19.09 20.85 15.23
C PRO A 30 -19.07 19.47 14.56
N ASP A 31 -20.16 19.12 13.85
CA ASP A 31 -20.30 17.82 13.18
C ASP A 31 -19.50 17.71 11.88
N GLN A 32 -19.11 18.81 11.24
CA GLN A 32 -18.32 18.76 10.01
C GLN A 32 -16.89 18.28 10.29
N ASP A 33 -16.23 18.80 11.33
CA ASP A 33 -14.90 18.35 11.74
C ASP A 33 -14.93 16.86 12.14
N PHE A 34 -15.92 16.45 12.94
CA PHE A 34 -16.10 15.04 13.33
C PHE A 34 -16.39 14.11 12.14
N GLN A 35 -17.18 14.55 11.16
CA GLN A 35 -17.46 13.75 9.96
C GLN A 35 -16.25 13.68 9.01
N ILE A 36 -15.46 14.75 8.90
CA ILE A 36 -14.22 14.77 8.13
C ILE A 36 -13.20 13.80 8.76
N ASP A 37 -13.05 13.83 10.08
CA ASP A 37 -12.18 12.91 10.80
C ASP A 37 -12.65 11.47 10.65
N LYS A 38 -13.93 11.18 10.89
CA LYS A 38 -14.48 9.82 10.76
C LYS A 38 -14.39 9.27 9.33
N LYS A 39 -14.50 10.13 8.31
CA LYS A 39 -14.33 9.76 6.90
C LYS A 39 -12.86 9.55 6.53
N SER A 40 -11.94 10.31 7.13
CA SER A 40 -10.49 10.12 6.93
C SER A 40 -10.00 8.83 7.60
N THR A 41 -10.45 8.52 8.82
CA THR A 41 -10.14 7.27 9.51
C THR A 41 -10.62 6.06 8.71
N LYS A 42 -11.87 6.08 8.22
CA LYS A 42 -12.40 5.00 7.37
C LYS A 42 -11.58 4.77 6.10
N LYS A 43 -11.08 5.83 5.45
CA LYS A 43 -10.21 5.69 4.27
C LYS A 43 -8.86 5.05 4.61
N ILE A 44 -8.30 5.39 5.77
CA ILE A 44 -7.05 4.79 6.27
C ILE A 44 -7.26 3.30 6.56
N ASP A 45 -8.36 2.94 7.23
CA ASP A 45 -8.68 1.56 7.57
C ASP A 45 -8.87 0.70 6.31
N ILE A 46 -9.61 1.21 5.31
CA ILE A 46 -9.81 0.53 4.03
C ILE A 46 -8.47 0.32 3.31
N ARG A 47 -7.59 1.32 3.32
CA ARG A 47 -6.26 1.20 2.71
C ARG A 47 -5.42 0.14 3.43
N LEU A 48 -5.42 0.13 4.75
CA LEU A 48 -4.67 -0.82 5.57
C LEU A 48 -5.14 -2.26 5.33
N GLU A 49 -6.46 -2.46 5.21
CA GLU A 49 -7.04 -3.77 4.89
C GLU A 49 -6.60 -4.26 3.50
N LYS A 50 -6.60 -3.37 2.49
CA LYS A 50 -6.14 -3.69 1.13
C LYS A 50 -4.65 -4.07 1.11
N GLU A 51 -3.82 -3.30 1.80
CA GLU A 51 -2.38 -3.56 1.91
C GLU A 51 -2.10 -4.89 2.63
N THR A 52 -2.88 -5.21 3.67
CA THR A 52 -2.78 -6.47 4.42
C THR A 52 -3.18 -7.66 3.54
N LYS A 53 -4.26 -7.57 2.77
CA LYS A 53 -4.65 -8.63 1.81
C LYS A 53 -3.56 -8.87 0.76
N LEU A 54 -3.00 -7.81 0.19
CA LEU A 54 -1.89 -7.90 -0.78
C LEU A 54 -0.65 -8.55 -0.15
N TYR A 55 -0.34 -8.24 1.11
CA TYR A 55 0.75 -8.85 1.85
C TYR A 55 0.57 -10.36 1.99
N TRP A 56 -0.60 -10.82 2.45
CA TRP A 56 -0.90 -12.25 2.59
C TRP A 56 -0.86 -13.00 1.26
N ILE A 57 -1.40 -12.40 0.21
CA ILE A 57 -1.37 -12.98 -1.12
C ILE A 57 0.06 -13.15 -1.61
N ARG A 58 0.93 -12.16 -1.37
CA ARG A 58 2.37 -12.28 -1.66
C ARG A 58 3.03 -13.41 -0.90
N ALA A 59 2.73 -13.54 0.39
CA ALA A 59 3.27 -14.63 1.20
C ALA A 59 2.89 -15.99 0.62
N ILE A 60 1.61 -16.20 0.31
CA ILE A 60 1.12 -17.45 -0.30
C ILE A 60 1.78 -17.70 -1.66
N THR A 61 1.86 -16.66 -2.49
CA THR A 61 2.47 -16.77 -3.82
C THR A 61 3.95 -17.13 -3.72
N ALA A 62 4.69 -16.57 -2.75
CA ALA A 62 6.10 -16.90 -2.55
C ALA A 62 6.31 -18.37 -2.20
N VAL A 63 5.45 -18.93 -1.36
CA VAL A 63 5.50 -20.35 -1.01
C VAL A 63 5.22 -21.20 -2.25
N ILE A 64 4.14 -20.91 -2.98
CA ILE A 64 3.75 -21.66 -4.18
C ILE A 64 4.84 -21.55 -5.25
N SER A 65 5.36 -20.35 -5.51
CA SER A 65 6.37 -20.13 -6.54
C SER A 65 7.72 -20.73 -6.17
N GLY A 66 8.10 -20.76 -4.89
CA GLY A 66 9.32 -21.43 -4.41
C GLY A 66 9.23 -22.95 -4.56
N LEU A 67 8.08 -23.52 -4.20
CA LEU A 67 7.83 -24.95 -4.33
C LEU A 67 7.80 -25.38 -5.81
N LEU A 68 7.03 -24.67 -6.65
CA LEU A 68 6.97 -24.94 -8.09
C LEU A 68 8.30 -24.66 -8.80
N GLY A 69 8.99 -23.59 -8.42
CA GLY A 69 10.28 -23.24 -8.99
C GLY A 69 11.31 -24.36 -8.76
N ARG A 70 11.35 -24.91 -7.55
CA ARG A 70 12.24 -26.04 -7.27
C ARG A 70 11.79 -27.34 -7.94
N LEU A 71 10.48 -27.62 -8.03
CA LEU A 71 9.99 -28.81 -8.73
C LEU A 71 10.27 -28.78 -10.24
N LEU A 72 10.09 -27.62 -10.88
CA LEU A 72 10.27 -27.46 -12.33
C LEU A 72 11.74 -27.36 -12.73
N PHE A 73 12.55 -26.59 -11.99
CA PHE A 73 13.97 -26.37 -12.31
C PHE A 73 14.92 -27.29 -11.54
N GLY A 74 14.42 -28.14 -10.64
CA GLY A 74 15.25 -28.96 -9.77
C GLY A 74 15.53 -30.39 -10.23
N ILE A 75 14.99 -30.78 -11.38
CA ILE A 75 15.18 -32.11 -11.97
C ILE A 75 16.60 -32.22 -12.57
N PRO A 76 17.32 -33.34 -12.34
CA PRO A 76 18.76 -33.49 -12.60
C PRO A 76 19.22 -33.37 -14.07
N ASN A 77 18.30 -33.36 -15.05
CA ASN A 77 18.66 -33.29 -16.46
C ASN A 77 19.01 -31.87 -16.95
N THR A 78 18.80 -30.84 -16.13
CA THR A 78 19.08 -29.44 -16.46
C THR A 78 20.32 -28.94 -15.73
N LYS A 79 21.50 -29.18 -16.30
CA LYS A 79 22.80 -28.62 -15.87
C LYS A 79 22.94 -27.10 -16.09
N MET A 80 21.84 -26.34 -16.03
CA MET A 80 21.86 -24.90 -16.30
C MET A 80 21.68 -24.12 -15.01
N VAL A 81 22.78 -23.56 -14.50
CA VAL A 81 22.86 -22.38 -13.61
C VAL A 81 21.64 -22.23 -12.68
N PHE A 82 21.50 -23.15 -11.73
CA PHE A 82 20.33 -23.30 -10.84
C PHE A 82 19.92 -22.01 -10.13
N GLY A 83 20.87 -21.15 -9.76
CA GLY A 83 20.57 -19.90 -9.05
C GLY A 83 19.96 -18.83 -9.95
N PHE A 84 20.42 -18.70 -11.20
CA PHE A 84 20.04 -17.59 -12.07
C PHE A 84 18.63 -17.77 -12.64
N TRP A 85 18.27 -18.97 -13.09
CA TRP A 85 16.92 -19.26 -13.57
C TRP A 85 15.87 -19.20 -12.47
N LEU A 86 16.21 -19.69 -11.28
CA LEU A 86 15.33 -19.60 -10.11
C LEU A 86 15.14 -18.14 -9.67
N PHE A 87 16.17 -17.30 -9.82
CA PHE A 87 16.09 -15.87 -9.59
C PHE A 87 15.18 -15.16 -10.62
N ILE A 88 15.32 -15.48 -11.91
CA ILE A 88 14.41 -14.96 -12.95
C ILE A 88 12.96 -15.40 -12.67
N TRP A 89 12.75 -16.67 -12.31
CA TRP A 89 11.44 -17.20 -11.94
C TRP A 89 10.81 -16.42 -10.79
N MET A 90 11.58 -16.18 -9.73
CA MET A 90 11.17 -15.35 -8.60
C MET A 90 10.77 -13.94 -9.05
N LEU A 91 11.57 -13.29 -9.91
CA LEU A 91 11.26 -11.96 -10.43
C LEU A 91 9.98 -11.96 -11.27
N CYS A 92 9.78 -12.95 -12.12
CA CYS A 92 8.54 -13.09 -12.90
C CYS A 92 7.33 -13.17 -11.98
N PHE A 93 7.34 -14.01 -10.95
CA PHE A 93 6.24 -14.09 -9.99
C PHE A 93 6.10 -12.82 -9.16
N TRP A 94 7.21 -12.18 -8.79
CA TRP A 94 7.17 -10.93 -8.03
C TRP A 94 6.50 -9.80 -8.81
N PHE A 95 6.76 -9.69 -10.12
CA PHE A 95 6.12 -8.70 -10.97
C PHE A 95 4.71 -9.11 -11.37
N ILE A 96 4.48 -10.31 -11.88
CA ILE A 96 3.22 -10.72 -12.50
C ILE A 96 2.09 -10.84 -11.46
N THR A 97 2.38 -11.47 -10.31
CA THR A 97 1.36 -11.80 -9.30
C THR A 97 0.62 -10.58 -8.77
N PRO A 98 1.27 -9.50 -8.30
CA PRO A 98 0.54 -8.38 -7.72
C PRO A 98 -0.32 -7.64 -8.75
N PHE A 99 0.06 -7.62 -10.03
CA PHE A 99 -0.85 -7.15 -11.09
C PHE A 99 -1.98 -8.15 -11.32
N GLY A 100 -1.67 -9.42 -11.55
CA GLY A 100 -2.65 -10.47 -11.81
C GLY A 100 -3.72 -10.56 -10.72
N VAL A 101 -3.33 -10.62 -9.45
CA VAL A 101 -4.27 -10.70 -8.32
C VAL A 101 -5.12 -9.43 -8.22
N SER A 102 -4.52 -8.26 -8.39
CA SER A 102 -5.26 -7.00 -8.27
C SER A 102 -6.36 -6.86 -9.33
N PHE A 103 -6.10 -7.32 -10.56
CA PHE A 103 -7.07 -7.28 -11.66
C PHE A 103 -8.04 -8.47 -11.66
N PHE A 104 -7.56 -9.70 -11.50
CA PHE A 104 -8.37 -10.92 -11.65
C PHE A 104 -9.09 -11.33 -10.36
N VAL A 105 -8.41 -11.30 -9.21
CA VAL A 105 -8.94 -11.82 -7.94
C VAL A 105 -9.72 -10.73 -7.20
N LEU A 106 -9.09 -9.58 -7.00
CA LEU A 106 -9.66 -8.51 -6.17
C LEU A 106 -10.63 -7.61 -6.95
N ARG A 107 -10.62 -7.70 -8.30
CA ARG A 107 -11.46 -6.91 -9.22
C ARG A 107 -11.61 -5.45 -8.77
N TYR A 108 -10.53 -4.85 -8.30
CA TYR A 108 -10.61 -3.46 -7.82
C TYR A 108 -11.04 -2.58 -9.00
N LYS A 109 -12.08 -1.76 -8.80
CA LYS A 109 -12.41 -0.70 -9.75
C LYS A 109 -11.15 0.13 -9.92
N TYR A 110 -10.71 0.28 -11.17
CA TYR A 110 -9.46 0.95 -11.47
C TYR A 110 -9.56 2.43 -11.10
N ASP A 111 -9.12 2.79 -9.89
CA ASP A 111 -9.08 4.16 -9.42
C ASP A 111 -7.62 4.65 -9.47
N LYS A 112 -7.34 5.59 -10.40
CA LYS A 112 -5.98 6.07 -10.71
C LYS A 112 -5.28 6.67 -9.48
N GLU A 113 -6.03 7.20 -8.50
CA GLU A 113 -5.47 7.82 -7.31
C GLU A 113 -5.03 6.79 -6.26
N GLU A 114 -5.77 5.70 -6.09
CA GLU A 114 -5.38 4.60 -5.19
C GLU A 114 -4.32 3.69 -5.82
N TRP A 115 -4.37 3.52 -7.15
CA TRP A 115 -3.63 2.50 -7.87
C TRP A 115 -2.36 3.05 -8.53
N ASN A 116 -1.42 3.52 -7.71
CA ASN A 116 -0.07 3.83 -8.17
C ASN A 116 0.79 2.55 -8.16
N TRP A 117 1.57 2.29 -9.21
CA TRP A 117 2.37 1.08 -9.38
C TRP A 117 3.31 0.83 -8.17
N LYS A 118 3.76 1.93 -7.55
CA LYS A 118 4.54 1.90 -6.31
C LYS A 118 3.78 1.28 -5.13
N ASN A 119 2.49 1.56 -4.99
CA ASN A 119 1.65 1.02 -3.91
C ASN A 119 1.32 -0.47 -4.13
N ILE A 120 1.31 -0.94 -5.37
CA ILE A 120 1.13 -2.37 -5.70
C ILE A 120 2.40 -3.15 -5.39
N ILE A 121 3.57 -2.60 -5.74
CA ILE A 121 4.84 -3.33 -5.73
C ILE A 121 5.49 -3.33 -4.33
N LYS A 122 5.35 -2.24 -3.56
CA LYS A 122 5.97 -2.09 -2.24
C LYS A 122 5.53 -3.09 -1.16
N PRO A 123 4.22 -3.34 -0.94
CA PRO A 123 3.77 -4.04 0.26
C PRO A 123 4.22 -5.50 0.27
N GLY A 124 4.95 -5.96 1.28
CA GLY A 124 5.30 -7.38 1.39
C GLY A 124 6.37 -7.87 0.40
N ILE A 125 7.21 -6.97 -0.11
CA ILE A 125 8.35 -7.40 -0.93
C ILE A 125 9.30 -8.30 -0.13
N GLY A 126 9.74 -7.86 1.06
CA GLY A 126 10.69 -8.61 1.87
C GLY A 126 10.18 -10.00 2.27
N ILE A 127 8.89 -10.11 2.65
CA ILE A 127 8.30 -11.41 3.00
C ILE A 127 8.25 -12.36 1.81
N PHE A 128 8.01 -11.83 0.60
CA PHE A 128 8.00 -12.64 -0.61
C PHE A 128 9.37 -13.27 -0.88
N PHE A 129 10.43 -12.46 -0.86
CA PHE A 129 11.79 -12.97 -1.08
C PHE A 129 12.21 -13.97 0.01
N LEU A 130 11.92 -13.65 1.27
CA LEU A 130 12.32 -14.49 2.41
C LEU A 130 11.61 -15.86 2.38
N LEU A 131 10.28 -15.89 2.22
CA LEU A 131 9.53 -17.15 2.14
C LEU A 131 9.91 -17.96 0.91
N PHE A 132 10.10 -17.30 -0.24
CA PHE A 132 10.54 -17.97 -1.45
C PHE A 132 11.88 -18.70 -1.24
N MET A 133 12.87 -18.03 -0.65
CA MET A 133 14.17 -18.64 -0.37
C MET A 133 14.05 -19.81 0.61
N ILE A 134 13.36 -19.61 1.73
CA ILE A 134 13.20 -20.66 2.76
C ILE A 134 12.54 -21.90 2.15
N VAL A 135 11.40 -21.73 1.46
CA VAL A 135 10.67 -22.84 0.85
C VAL A 135 11.51 -23.51 -0.23
N SER A 136 12.22 -22.73 -1.05
CA SER A 136 13.09 -23.28 -2.10
C SER A 136 14.23 -24.11 -1.52
N ILE A 137 14.87 -23.65 -0.44
CA ILE A 137 15.96 -24.38 0.25
C ILE A 137 15.40 -25.65 0.88
N ILE A 138 14.29 -25.55 1.63
CA ILE A 138 13.64 -26.71 2.25
C ILE A 138 13.30 -27.76 1.19
N THR A 139 12.65 -27.35 0.10
CA THR A 139 12.27 -28.24 -1.00
C THR A 139 13.50 -28.83 -1.69
N HIS A 140 14.56 -28.05 -1.86
CA HIS A 140 15.83 -28.52 -2.42
C HIS A 140 16.44 -29.61 -1.55
N THR A 141 16.52 -29.37 -0.24
CA THR A 141 17.05 -30.33 0.73
C THR A 141 16.22 -31.62 0.68
N PHE A 142 14.90 -31.55 0.77
CA PHE A 142 14.05 -32.73 0.70
C PHE A 142 14.24 -33.53 -0.60
N LEU A 143 14.32 -32.86 -1.75
CA LEU A 143 14.56 -33.52 -3.05
C LEU A 143 15.97 -34.06 -3.22
N ALA A 144 16.96 -33.56 -2.48
CA ALA A 144 18.33 -34.06 -2.53
C ALA A 144 18.52 -35.30 -1.64
N PHE A 145 17.67 -35.47 -0.64
CA PHE A 145 17.67 -36.63 0.27
C PHE A 145 16.80 -37.80 -0.20
N ILE A 146 15.90 -37.56 -1.17
CA ILE A 146 15.09 -38.58 -1.85
C ILE A 146 15.85 -39.09 -3.08
#